data_AF-A0A6M3IMC4-F1
#
_entry.id   AF-A0A6M3IMC4-F1
#
_cell.length_a   1.000
_cell.length_b   1.000
_cell.length_c   1.000
_cell.angle_alpha   90.00
_cell.angle_beta   90.00
_cell.angle_gamma   90.00
#
_symmetry.space_group_name_H-M   'P 1'
#
loop_
_entity.id
_entity.type
_entity.pdbx_description
1 polymer ?
#
loop_
_entity_poly.entity_id
_entity_poly.type
_entity_poly.pdbx_seq_one_letter_code
_entity_poly.pdbx_strand_id
1 'polypeptide(L)' 'MKTLSQIKRKAAALKRGLKEKPIIENFGSKQMQILDDYVGDIYDYPYPGRMEIITITHDFFDWCVNYTGR' A
#
# COMPACT_ATOMS: atom_id res chain seq x y z
N MET A 1 -14.16 -8.18 -3.84
CA MET A 1 -13.09 -8.37 -2.84
C MET A 1 -11.81 -8.94 -3.49
N LYS A 2 -10.64 -8.35 -3.26
CA LYS A 2 -9.33 -8.86 -3.72
C LYS A 2 -8.74 -9.82 -2.70
N THR A 3 -7.96 -10.82 -3.10
CA THR A 3 -7.26 -11.68 -2.13
C THR A 3 -6.09 -10.95 -1.47
N LEU A 4 -5.67 -11.39 -0.28
CA LEU A 4 -4.51 -10.83 0.42
C LEU A 4 -3.25 -10.87 -0.47
N SER A 5 -3.05 -11.95 -1.23
CA SER A 5 -1.94 -12.06 -2.18
C SER A 5 -2.03 -11.04 -3.32
N GLN A 6 -3.23 -10.70 -3.80
CA GLN A 6 -3.41 -9.64 -4.79
C GLN A 6 -3.07 -8.26 -4.22
N ILE A 7 -3.50 -7.98 -2.98
CA ILE A 7 -3.23 -6.71 -2.28
C ILE A 7 -1.73 -6.56 -2.03
N LYS A 8 -1.05 -7.60 -1.52
CA LYS A 8 0.42 -7.63 -1.33
C LYS A 8 1.16 -7.36 -2.65
N ARG A 9 0.74 -8.00 -3.75
CA ARG A 9 1.34 -7.76 -5.08
C ARG A 9 1.11 -6.33 -5.57
N LYS A 10 -0.07 -5.76 -5.34
CA LYS A 10 -0.39 -4.38 -5.71
C LYS A 10 0.49 -3.39 -4.93
N ALA A 11 0.61 -3.55 -3.61
CA ALA A 11 1.49 -2.73 -2.78
C ALA A 11 2.96 -2.81 -3.27
N ALA A 12 3.48 -4.01 -3.55
CA ALA A 12 4.83 -4.19 -4.07
C ALA A 12 5.04 -3.52 -5.44
N ALA A 13 4.05 -3.59 -6.34
CA ALA A 13 4.10 -2.93 -7.64
C ALA A 13 4.11 -1.39 -7.51
N LEU A 14 3.32 -0.85 -6.58
CA LEU A 14 3.28 0.58 -6.28
C LEU A 14 4.62 1.05 -5.68
N LYS A 15 5.22 0.30 -4.74
CA LYS A 15 6.56 0.59 -4.20
C LYS A 15 7.60 0.64 -5.32
N ARG A 16 7.59 -0.33 -6.25
CA ARG A 16 8.52 -0.36 -7.39
C ARG A 16 8.41 0.88 -8.26
N GLY A 17 7.20 1.26 -8.65
CA GLY A 17 6.97 2.48 -9.46
C GLY A 17 7.29 3.78 -8.72
N LEU A 18 7.38 3.77 -7.39
CA LEU A 18 7.84 4.90 -6.59
C LEU A 18 9.36 5.01 -6.51
N LYS A 19 10.09 3.89 -6.55
CA LYS A 19 11.57 3.90 -6.57
C LYS A 19 12.16 4.58 -7.79
N GLU A 20 11.41 4.61 -8.90
CA GLU A 20 11.81 5.26 -10.15
C GLU A 20 11.49 6.78 -10.16
N LYS A 21 10.89 7.30 -9.08
CA LYS A 21 10.43 8.68 -9.00
C LYS A 21 11.25 9.49 -8.00
N PRO A 22 11.42 10.81 -8.22
CA PRO A 22 12.03 11.68 -7.23
C PRO A 22 11.17 11.73 -5.96
N ILE A 23 11.85 11.81 -4.81
CA ILE A 23 11.20 12.04 -3.53
C ILE A 23 10.79 13.52 -3.45
N ILE A 24 9.51 13.74 -3.19
CA ILE A 24 8.89 15.06 -3.08
C ILE A 24 8.02 15.11 -1.82
N GLU A 25 7.52 16.29 -1.48
CA GLU A 25 6.51 16.43 -0.43
C GLU A 25 5.31 15.50 -0.70
N ASN A 26 4.79 14.84 0.34
CA ASN A 26 3.72 13.85 0.23
C ASN A 26 4.05 12.62 -0.65
N PHE A 27 5.33 12.22 -0.71
CA PHE A 27 5.78 11.03 -1.42
C PHE A 27 4.92 9.80 -1.09
N GLY A 28 4.40 9.15 -2.12
CA GLY A 28 3.58 7.94 -1.98
C GLY A 28 2.10 8.16 -1.61
N SER A 29 1.66 9.39 -1.31
CA SER A 29 0.25 9.70 -0.99
C SER A 29 -0.73 9.22 -2.07
N LYS A 30 -0.45 9.50 -3.34
CA LYS A 30 -1.25 9.02 -4.48
C LYS A 30 -1.28 7.50 -4.57
N GLN A 31 -0.16 6.83 -4.28
CA GLN A 31 -0.07 5.37 -4.33
C GLN A 31 -0.79 4.73 -3.15
N MET A 32 -0.79 5.37 -1.99
CA MET A 32 -1.59 4.98 -0.83
C MET A 32 -3.07 5.02 -1.19
N GLN A 33 -3.55 6.12 -1.78
CA GLN A 33 -4.94 6.22 -2.27
C GLN A 33 -5.26 5.12 -3.29
N ILE A 34 -4.38 4.86 -4.26
CA ILE A 34 -4.55 3.77 -5.23
C ILE A 34 -4.60 2.39 -4.54
N LEU A 35 -3.87 2.19 -3.44
CA LEU A 35 -3.88 0.95 -2.68
C LEU A 35 -5.19 0.79 -1.92
N ASP A 36 -5.65 1.84 -1.24
CA ASP A 36 -6.93 1.85 -0.51
C ASP A 36 -8.11 1.61 -1.47
N ASP A 37 -8.14 2.31 -2.61
CA ASP A 37 -9.14 2.10 -3.67
C ASP A 37 -9.10 0.67 -4.23
N TYR A 38 -7.92 0.05 -4.29
CA TYR A 38 -7.75 -1.31 -4.78
C TYR A 38 -8.25 -2.37 -3.79
N VAL A 39 -8.12 -2.11 -2.49
CA VAL A 39 -8.70 -2.94 -1.42
C VAL A 39 -10.22 -2.87 -1.47
N GLY A 40 -10.78 -1.66 -1.63
CA GLY A 40 -12.21 -1.41 -1.51
C GLY A 40 -12.64 -1.37 -0.04
N ASP A 41 -13.88 -1.78 0.24
CA ASP A 41 -14.37 -1.82 1.62
C ASP A 41 -13.67 -2.93 2.42
N ILE A 42 -12.89 -2.54 3.44
CA ILE A 42 -12.18 -3.49 4.31
C ILE A 42 -13.15 -4.34 5.14
N TYR A 43 -14.39 -3.91 5.36
CA TYR A 43 -15.37 -4.67 6.12
C TYR A 43 -15.92 -5.88 5.36
N ASP A 44 -15.72 -5.96 4.04
CA ASP A 44 -16.03 -7.16 3.24
C ASP A 44 -15.15 -8.37 3.64
N TYR A 45 -14.00 -8.12 4.27
CA TYR A 45 -13.04 -9.15 4.67
C TYR A 45 -13.38 -9.73 6.05
N PRO A 46 -13.07 -11.02 6.30
CA PRO A 46 -13.11 -11.57 7.65
C PRO A 46 -12.06 -10.88 8.53
N TYR A 47 -12.29 -10.83 9.84
CA TYR A 47 -11.41 -10.10 10.78
C TYR A 47 -9.91 -10.39 10.62
N PRO A 48 -9.44 -11.65 10.49
CA PRO A 48 -8.02 -11.91 10.24
C PRO A 48 -7.50 -11.27 8.94
N GLY A 49 -8.33 -11.25 7.89
CA GLY A 49 -8.00 -10.59 6.63
C GLY A 49 -7.92 -9.07 6.76
N ARG A 50 -8.79 -8.45 7.59
CA ARG A 50 -8.73 -7.01 7.88
C ARG A 50 -7.42 -6.63 8.54
N MET A 51 -7.00 -7.41 9.54
CA MET A 51 -5.75 -7.16 10.25
C MET A 51 -4.55 -7.24 9.31
N GLU A 52 -4.51 -8.25 8.42
CA GLU A 52 -3.44 -8.31 7.41
C GLU A 52 -3.47 -7.13 6.43
N ILE A 53 -4.64 -6.67 6.01
CA ILE A 53 -4.76 -5.51 5.12
C ILE A 53 -4.25 -4.24 5.80
N ILE A 54 -4.63 -4.01 7.06
CA ILE A 54 -4.15 -2.88 7.87
C ILE A 54 -2.63 -2.92 7.99
N THR A 55 -2.05 -4.10 8.24
CA THR A 55 -0.59 -4.26 8.27
C THR A 55 0.03 -3.88 6.92
N ILE A 56 -0.53 -4.35 5.79
CA ILE A 56 0.01 -4.03 4.46
C ILE A 56 -0.03 -2.52 4.17
N THR A 57 -1.13 -1.84 4.51
CA THR A 57 -1.27 -0.40 4.25
C THR A 57 -0.35 0.40 5.16
N HIS A 58 -0.23 0.05 6.44
CA HIS A 58 0.74 0.67 7.36
C HIS A 58 2.19 0.43 6.91
N ASP A 59 2.58 -0.79 6.53
CA ASP A 59 3.91 -1.10 6.00
C ASP A 59 4.21 -0.34 4.70
N PHE A 60 3.18 0.01 3.93
CA PHE A 60 3.32 0.85 2.74
C PHE A 60 3.57 2.30 3.13
N PHE A 61 2.78 2.84 4.04
CA PHE A 61 2.92 4.19 4.58
C PHE A 61 4.28 4.40 5.24
N ASP A 62 4.65 3.54 6.19
CA ASP A 62 5.91 3.61 6.92
C ASP A 62 7.11 3.53 5.96
N TRP A 63 7.01 2.69 4.93
CA TRP A 63 8.03 2.66 3.89
C TRP A 63 8.12 3.99 3.15
N CYS A 64 7.00 4.62 2.76
CA CYS A 64 7.02 5.91 2.06
C CYS A 64 7.66 7.02 2.92
N VAL A 65 7.33 7.06 4.22
CA VAL A 65 7.88 8.05 5.17
C VAL A 65 9.38 7.88 5.37
N ASN A 66 9.86 6.63 5.43
CA ASN A 66 11.26 6.33 5.70
C ASN A 66 12.12 6.09 4.44
N TYR A 67 11.54 6.22 3.24
CA TYR A 67 12.26 5.95 2.00
C TYR A 67 13.26 7.07 1.69
N THR A 68 14.52 6.70 1.48
CA THR A 68 15.63 7.64 1.24
C THR A 68 16.20 7.56 -0.18
N GLY A 69 15.53 6.86 -1.10
CA GLY A 69 15.94 6.80 -2.51
C GLY A 69 17.08 5.81 -2.82
N ARG A 70 17.42 4.93 -1.86
CA ARG A 70 18.43 3.87 -2.01
C ARG A 70 17.82 2.52 -2.39
#